data_AF-A0A1V5NDS0-F1
#
_entry.id   AF-A0A1V5NDS0-F1
#
_cell.length_a   1.000
_cell.length_b   1.000
_cell.length_c   1.000
_cell.angle_alpha   90.00
_cell.angle_beta   90.00
_cell.angle_gamma   90.00
#
_symmetry.space_group_name_H-M   'P 1'
#
loop_
_entity.id
_entity.type
_entity.pdbx_description
1 polymer ?
#
loop_
_entity_poly.entity_id
_entity_poly.type
_entity_poly.pdbx_seq_one_letter_code
_entity_poly.pdbx_strand_id
1 'polypeptide(L)' 'MPPSLQIIKKSESASNRSLSEIIENKEKELIIDALKKFNGQQRRAAKELGLTERILGYKIKKYGIFPKLLS' A
#
# COMPACT_ATOMS: atom_id res chain seq x y z
N MET A 1 -2.48 15.79 42.97
CA MET A 1 -2.20 14.38 42.65
C MET A 1 -2.01 14.25 41.15
N PRO A 2 -0.97 13.58 40.65
CA PRO A 2 -0.74 13.52 39.21
C PRO A 2 -1.80 12.62 38.56
N PRO A 3 -2.35 13.02 37.40
CA PRO A 3 -3.30 12.23 36.65
C PRO A 3 -2.62 10.93 36.23
N SER A 4 -3.32 9.81 36.42
CA SER A 4 -2.89 8.48 35.99
C SER A 4 -2.32 8.58 34.58
N LEU A 5 -1.08 8.14 34.40
CA LEU A 5 -0.48 7.88 33.09
C LEU A 5 -1.40 6.88 32.37
N GLN A 6 -2.40 7.41 31.68
CA GLN A 6 -3.12 6.71 30.62
C GLN A 6 -2.08 6.49 29.54
N ILE A 7 -1.36 5.37 29.67
CA ILE A 7 -0.64 4.76 28.58
C ILE A 7 -1.74 4.38 27.61
N ILE A 8 -2.01 5.33 26.72
CA ILE A 8 -2.78 5.20 25.51
C ILE A 8 -2.50 3.81 24.98
N LYS A 9 -3.56 3.04 24.83
CA LYS A 9 -3.66 1.69 24.28
C LYS A 9 -3.05 1.65 22.87
N LYS A 10 -1.74 1.87 22.79
CA LYS A 10 -0.97 1.96 21.57
C LYS A 10 -0.55 0.54 21.27
N SER A 11 -1.24 0.01 20.26
CA SER A 11 -0.86 -1.16 19.46
C SER A 11 -0.79 -2.52 20.16
N GLU A 12 -1.95 -3.10 20.51
CA GLU A 12 -2.08 -4.57 20.56
C GLU A 12 -2.27 -5.19 19.16
N SER A 13 -2.37 -4.38 18.10
CA SER A 13 -2.63 -4.83 16.73
C SER A 13 -1.37 -4.92 15.83
N ALA A 14 -0.17 -4.75 16.41
CA ALA A 14 1.10 -4.88 15.68
C ALA A 14 1.75 -6.28 15.81
N SER A 15 1.31 -7.11 16.76
CA SER A 15 2.07 -8.29 17.21
C SER A 15 1.79 -9.60 16.47
N ASN A 16 0.77 -9.69 15.60
CA ASN A 16 0.39 -10.96 14.94
C ASN A 16 0.13 -10.83 13.42
N ARG A 17 0.83 -9.95 12.70
CA ARG A 17 0.73 -9.93 11.23
C ARG A 17 1.65 -10.98 10.63
N SER A 18 1.11 -11.83 9.75
CA SER A 18 1.93 -12.78 9.01
C SER A 18 2.91 -12.04 8.08
N LEU A 19 4.07 -12.66 7.78
CA LEU A 19 5.02 -12.11 6.81
C LEU A 19 4.32 -11.81 5.46
N SER A 20 3.39 -12.70 5.06
CA SER A 20 2.57 -12.54 3.87
C SER A 20 1.78 -11.23 3.87
N GLU A 21 1.10 -10.90 4.96
CA GLU A 21 0.37 -9.63 5.08
C GLU A 21 1.28 -8.40 4.99
N ILE A 22 2.48 -8.48 5.59
CA ILE A 22 3.45 -7.38 5.54
C ILE A 22 3.89 -7.13 4.10
N ILE A 23 4.21 -8.20 3.38
CA ILE A 23 4.60 -8.13 1.96
C ILE A 23 3.45 -7.59 1.12
N GLU A 24 2.22 -8.07 1.32
CA GLU A 24 1.07 -7.59 0.55
C GLU A 24 0.76 -6.12 0.80
N ASN A 25 0.84 -5.66 2.05
CA ASN A 25 0.65 -4.26 2.38
C ASN A 25 1.76 -3.40 1.76
N LYS A 26 3.02 -3.85 1.83
CA LYS A 26 4.14 -3.11 1.24
C LYS A 26 4.05 -3.05 -0.28
N GLU A 27 3.67 -4.15 -0.92
CA GLU A 27 3.42 -4.18 -2.35
C GLU A 27 2.30 -3.20 -2.75
N LYS A 28 1.18 -3.20 -2.02
CA LYS A 28 0.07 -2.27 -2.26
C LYS A 28 0.51 -0.81 -2.13
N GLU A 29 1.29 -0.48 -1.11
CA GLU A 29 1.82 0.87 -0.89
C GLU A 29 2.69 1.32 -2.07
N LEU A 30 3.65 0.50 -2.50
CA LEU A 30 4.53 0.80 -3.63
C LEU A 30 3.77 1.01 -4.95
N ILE A 31 2.71 0.21 -5.18
CA ILE A 31 1.86 0.38 -6.37
C ILE A 31 1.13 1.72 -6.32
N ILE A 32 0.57 2.09 -5.18
CA ILE A 32 -0.16 3.36 -5.01
C ILE A 32 0.78 4.54 -5.22
N ASP A 33 1.99 4.50 -4.64
CA ASP A 33 2.96 5.58 -4.75
C ASP A 33 3.45 5.76 -6.19
N ALA A 34 3.75 4.66 -6.90
CA ALA A 34 4.10 4.72 -8.31
C ALA A 34 2.95 5.30 -9.16
N LEU A 35 1.70 4.88 -8.90
CA LEU A 35 0.55 5.41 -9.62
C LEU A 35 0.34 6.91 -9.34
N LYS A 36 0.46 7.36 -8.10
CA LYS A 36 0.39 8.79 -7.75
C LYS A 36 1.49 9.60 -8.44
N LYS A 37 2.73 9.09 -8.44
CA LYS A 37 3.88 9.76 -9.10
C LYS A 37 3.64 10.00 -10.60
N PHE A 38 2.85 9.14 -11.24
CA PHE A 38 2.55 9.22 -12.67
C PHE A 38 1.11 9.58 -12.98
N ASN A 39 0.38 10.21 -12.05
CA ASN A 39 -1.02 10.62 -12.22
C ASN A 39 -1.90 9.50 -12.80
N GLY A 40 -1.87 8.32 -12.15
CA GLY A 40 -2.64 7.14 -12.56
C GLY A 40 -2.18 6.43 -13.84
N GLN A 41 -1.09 6.88 -14.50
CA GLN A 41 -0.60 6.26 -15.74
C GLN A 41 0.08 4.90 -15.46
N GLN A 42 -0.70 3.82 -15.58
CA GLN A 42 -0.27 2.46 -15.28
C GLN A 42 0.98 2.02 -16.05
N ARG A 43 1.10 2.38 -17.33
CA ARG A 43 2.27 2.01 -18.14
C ARG A 43 3.59 2.59 -17.58
N ARG A 44 3.57 3.84 -17.09
CA ARG A 44 4.75 4.48 -16.49
C ARG A 44 5.02 3.93 -15.09
N ALA A 45 3.98 3.76 -14.28
CA ALA A 45 4.09 3.15 -12.96
C ALA A 45 4.65 1.71 -13.04
N ALA A 46 4.21 0.91 -14.02
CA ALA A 46 4.71 -0.44 -14.22
C ALA A 46 6.19 -0.43 -14.57
N LYS A 47 6.62 0.46 -15.47
CA LYS A 47 8.03 0.61 -15.85
C LYS A 47 8.92 1.01 -14.66
N GLU A 48 8.44 1.91 -13.81
CA GLU A 48 9.13 2.32 -12.59
C GLU A 48 9.30 1.14 -11.61
N LEU A 49 8.26 0.32 -11.45
CA LEU A 49 8.29 -0.85 -10.58
C LEU A 49 8.99 -2.07 -11.20
N GLY A 50 9.52 -1.96 -12.43
CA GLY A 50 10.15 -3.06 -13.14
C GLY A 50 9.17 -4.17 -13.56
N LEU A 51 7.88 -3.84 -13.68
CA LEU A 51 6.80 -4.76 -14.05
C LEU A 51 6.30 -4.50 -15.47
N THR A 52 5.61 -5.48 -16.03
CA THR A 52 4.77 -5.25 -17.21
C THR A 52 3.44 -4.63 -16.80
N GLU A 53 2.83 -3.87 -17.70
CA GLU A 53 1.51 -3.25 -17.48
C GLU A 53 0.44 -4.28 -17.13
N ARG A 54 0.49 -5.49 -17.74
CA ARG A 54 -0.42 -6.60 -17.44
C ARG A 54 -0.27 -7.08 -15.99
N ILE A 55 0.96 -7.27 -15.51
CA ILE A 55 1.21 -7.69 -14.11
C ILE A 55 0.71 -6.63 -13.13
N LEU A 56 1.00 -5.36 -13.41
CA LEU A 56 0.51 -4.25 -12.58
C LEU A 56 -1.03 -4.23 -12.57
N GLY A 57 -1.67 -4.40 -13.72
CA GLY A 57 -3.12 -4.46 -13.85
C GLY A 57 -3.76 -5.58 -13.01
N TYR A 58 -3.13 -6.75 -12.92
CA TYR A 58 -3.60 -7.82 -12.04
C TYR A 58 -3.50 -7.45 -10.56
N LYS A 59 -2.38 -6.84 -10.14
CA LYS A 59 -2.19 -6.40 -8.75
C LYS A 59 -3.17 -5.28 -8.38
N ILE A 60 -3.40 -4.32 -9.29
CA ILE A 60 -4.40 -3.27 -9.12
C ILE A 60 -5.79 -3.87 -8.86
N LYS A 61 -6.19 -4.88 -9.66
CA LYS A 61 -7.46 -5.60 -9.44
C LYS A 61 -7.46 -6.38 -8.11
N LYS A 62 -6.38 -7.10 -7.80
CA LYS A 62 -6.23 -7.87 -6.55
C LYS A 62 -6.40 -6.98 -5.32
N TYR A 63 -5.81 -5.78 -5.35
CA TYR A 63 -5.79 -4.85 -4.20
C TYR A 63 -6.90 -3.80 -4.19
N GLY A 64 -7.80 -3.82 -5.19
CA GLY A 64 -8.89 -2.86 -5.32
C GLY A 64 -8.42 -1.42 -5.49
N ILE A 65 -7.32 -1.21 -6.22
CA ILE A 65 -6.76 0.12 -6.48
C ILE A 65 -7.49 0.74 -7.67
N PHE A 66 -7.81 2.02 -7.60
CA PHE A 66 -8.46 2.76 -8.69
C PHE A 66 -7.54 3.87 -9.20
N PRO A 67 -6.75 3.62 -10.26
CA PRO A 67 -5.75 4.56 -10.77
C PRO A 67 -6.31 5.93 -11.18
N LYS A 68 -7.56 5.96 -11.66
CA LYS A 68 -8.25 7.20 -12.05
C LYS A 68 -8.49 8.16 -10.88
N LEU A 69 -8.53 7.65 -9.65
CA LEU A 69 -8.67 8.46 -8.44
C LEU A 69 -7.32 8.94 -7.89
N LEU A 70 -6.22 8.51 -8.51
CA LEU A 70 -4.83 8.85 -8.15
C LEU A 70 -4.18 9.76 -9.21
N SER A 71 -4.98 10.31 -10.12
CA SER A 71 -4.58 11.19 -11.22
C SER A 71 -4.68 12.66 -10.84
#